data_AF-A0A3D0K0E5-F1
#
_entry.id   AF-A0A3D0K0E5-F1
#
_cell.length_a   1.000
_cell.length_b   1.000
_cell.length_c   1.000
_cell.angle_alpha   90.00
_cell.angle_beta   90.00
_cell.angle_gamma   90.00
#
_symmetry.space_group_name_H-M   'P 1'
#
loop_
_entity.id
_entity.type
_entity.pdbx_description
1 polymer ?
#
loop_
_entity_poly.entity_id
_entity_poly.type
_entity_poly.pdbx_seq_one_letter_code
_entity_poly.pdbx_strand_id
1 'polypeptide(L)'
;MSILLVPIVALVGATSVQQIPGLSKTTDPEARQILQRSWAMQQNAPSTVQLRMHGTSLGHAVRSECWIGGGNIVTKVVLADGDVMVEGDIDDTAFKIRNGKPVVMSATQKMEQYLRAHPHMAVNMMLNQADDITVAHGKSYGRKVTGLVLHGLPHGNVVLNYYDDGTLASQLEPMAGHMGKAVFFGNYKEIDGHPVPGRVDTWIVHIASDGSWSTHADSSRHLSRLELVDATLNQPIPAEIFTKSHWLSSGN
;
A
#
# COMPACT_ATOMS: atom_id res chain seq x y z
N MET A 1 -10.67 3.71 13.03
CA MET A 1 -9.28 4.20 13.03
C MET A 1 -8.44 3.12 12.38
N SER A 2 -8.01 3.32 11.13
CA SER A 2 -7.42 2.27 10.29
C SER A 2 -5.94 2.56 10.08
N ILE A 3 -5.08 1.61 10.48
CA ILE A 3 -3.63 1.68 10.32
C ILE A 3 -3.30 1.00 8.99
N LEU A 4 -2.72 1.76 8.06
CA LEU A 4 -2.39 1.31 6.69
C LEU A 4 -1.03 0.63 6.65
N LEU A 5 -0.97 -0.52 5.96
CA LEU A 5 0.26 -1.24 5.69
C LEU A 5 0.73 -1.11 4.24
N VAL A 6 2.02 -1.38 4.13
CA VAL A 6 2.97 -1.13 3.05
C VAL A 6 2.85 -2.19 1.96
N PRO A 7 2.94 -1.83 0.66
CA PRO A 7 2.82 -2.78 -0.43
C PRO A 7 4.08 -3.65 -0.53
N ILE A 8 3.92 -4.97 -0.40
CA ILE A 8 4.86 -5.94 -0.97
C ILE A 8 4.06 -6.96 -1.78
N VAL A 9 4.58 -7.24 -2.96
CA VAL A 9 3.90 -7.92 -4.05
C VAL A 9 3.97 -9.44 -3.82
N ALA A 10 2.88 -10.15 -4.06
CA ALA A 10 2.86 -11.58 -4.32
C ALA A 10 1.84 -11.87 -5.43
N LEU A 11 2.25 -12.57 -6.50
CA LEU A 11 1.32 -13.29 -7.36
C LEU A 11 2.05 -14.42 -8.10
N VAL A 12 1.54 -15.65 -7.94
CA VAL A 12 1.88 -16.81 -8.78
C VAL A 12 0.65 -17.14 -9.60
N GLY A 13 0.78 -17.14 -10.93
CA GLY A 13 -0.18 -17.77 -11.84
C GLY A 13 -0.28 -17.17 -13.24
N ALA A 14 -0.03 -18.03 -14.24
CA ALA A 14 -0.39 -17.96 -15.67
C ALA A 14 0.53 -17.24 -16.66
N THR A 15 1.19 -18.04 -17.51
CA THR A 15 1.75 -17.61 -18.80
C THR A 15 0.62 -17.23 -19.76
N SER A 16 0.23 -15.97 -19.72
CA SER A 16 -0.41 -15.24 -20.81
C SER A 16 0.43 -13.98 -21.03
N VAL A 17 0.54 -13.47 -22.25
CA VAL A 17 1.28 -12.23 -22.54
C VAL A 17 0.59 -11.10 -21.77
N GLN A 18 1.07 -10.83 -20.56
CA GLN A 18 0.37 -10.03 -19.58
C GLN A 18 0.56 -8.56 -20.01
N GLN A 19 -0.52 -7.95 -20.51
CA GLN A 19 -0.50 -6.54 -20.90
C GLN A 19 -0.15 -5.69 -19.67
N ILE A 20 0.79 -4.75 -19.84
CA ILE A 20 1.18 -3.81 -18.80
C ILE A 20 -0.04 -2.94 -18.45
N PRO A 21 -0.54 -2.97 -17.20
CA PRO A 21 -1.71 -2.20 -16.79
C PRO A 21 -1.52 -0.71 -17.08
N GLY A 22 -2.57 -0.04 -17.59
CA GLY A 22 -2.55 1.39 -17.90
C GLY A 22 -1.72 1.81 -19.12
N LEU A 23 -0.91 0.93 -19.75
CA LEU A 23 -0.01 1.32 -20.85
C LEU A 23 -0.76 1.84 -22.10
N SER A 24 -1.98 1.36 -22.34
CA SER A 24 -2.84 1.82 -23.43
C SER A 24 -3.56 3.14 -23.12
N LYS A 25 -3.50 3.62 -21.88
CA LYS A 25 -4.18 4.83 -21.39
C LYS A 25 -3.31 6.08 -21.48
N THR A 26 -2.15 5.98 -22.11
CA THR A 26 -1.23 7.11 -22.25
C THR A 26 -0.31 6.94 -23.46
N THR A 27 -0.03 8.06 -24.12
CA THR A 27 0.99 8.18 -25.18
C THR A 27 2.27 8.82 -24.68
N ASP A 28 2.30 9.31 -23.43
CA ASP A 28 3.46 9.98 -22.84
C ASP A 28 4.64 9.00 -22.66
N PRO A 29 5.83 9.28 -23.23
CA PRO A 29 6.97 8.38 -23.12
C PRO A 29 7.45 8.12 -21.69
N GLU A 30 7.37 9.13 -20.81
CA GLU A 30 7.80 9.03 -19.41
C GLU A 30 6.83 8.15 -18.62
N ALA A 31 5.51 8.35 -18.80
CA ALA A 31 4.50 7.50 -18.19
C ALA A 31 4.69 6.03 -18.58
N ARG A 32 4.91 5.78 -19.88
CA ARG A 32 5.13 4.42 -20.41
C ARG A 32 6.37 3.76 -19.81
N GLN A 33 7.47 4.50 -19.67
CA GLN A 33 8.69 3.99 -19.03
C GLN A 33 8.47 3.62 -17.57
N ILE A 34 7.77 4.46 -16.79
CA ILE A 34 7.46 4.17 -15.39
C ILE A 34 6.56 2.96 -15.26
N LEU A 35 5.49 2.86 -16.07
CA LEU A 35 4.61 1.69 -16.09
C LEU A 35 5.38 0.41 -16.41
N GLN A 36 6.32 0.46 -17.37
CA GLN A 36 7.19 -0.68 -17.69
C GLN A 36 8.12 -1.07 -16.54
N ARG A 37 8.76 -0.10 -15.86
CA ARG A 37 9.65 -0.37 -14.73
C ARG A 37 8.89 -0.93 -13.53
N SER A 38 7.77 -0.30 -13.16
CA SER A 38 6.88 -0.80 -12.10
C SER A 38 6.39 -2.22 -12.41
N TRP A 39 6.04 -2.49 -13.67
CA TRP A 39 5.63 -3.83 -14.09
C TRP A 39 6.75 -4.86 -13.96
N ALA A 40 7.96 -4.54 -14.43
CA ALA A 40 9.11 -5.42 -14.28
C ALA A 40 9.43 -5.73 -12.82
N MET A 41 9.30 -4.75 -11.91
CA MET A 41 9.43 -4.98 -10.48
C MET A 41 8.38 -5.95 -9.93
N GLN A 42 7.12 -5.80 -10.36
CA GLN A 42 6.03 -6.69 -9.93
C GLN A 42 6.24 -8.13 -10.40
N GLN A 43 6.75 -8.33 -11.61
CA GLN A 43 7.08 -9.65 -12.15
C GLN A 43 8.21 -10.35 -11.38
N ASN A 44 9.11 -9.57 -10.77
CA ASN A 44 10.22 -10.05 -9.97
C ASN A 44 9.98 -9.87 -8.46
N ALA A 45 8.71 -9.89 -8.04
CA ALA A 45 8.35 -9.77 -6.64
C ALA A 45 8.70 -11.02 -5.83
N PRO A 46 9.00 -10.88 -4.53
CA PRO A 46 9.17 -12.03 -3.65
C PRO A 46 7.86 -12.84 -3.54
N SER A 47 7.98 -14.17 -3.51
CA SER A 47 6.85 -15.10 -3.39
C SER A 47 6.25 -15.13 -1.99
N THR A 48 7.07 -14.85 -0.97
CA THR A 48 6.67 -14.71 0.41
C THR A 48 7.34 -13.51 1.04
N VAL A 49 6.64 -12.89 1.99
CA VAL A 49 7.07 -11.67 2.65
C VAL A 49 6.65 -11.73 4.10
N GLN A 50 7.59 -11.46 5.00
CA GLN A 50 7.29 -11.08 6.36
C GLN A 50 7.93 -9.72 6.63
N LEU A 51 7.14 -8.75 7.07
CA LEU A 51 7.61 -7.43 7.48
C LEU A 51 7.27 -7.15 8.93
N ARG A 52 8.19 -6.51 9.63
CA ARG A 52 7.92 -5.86 10.91
C ARG A 52 8.21 -4.37 10.80
N MET A 53 7.24 -3.55 11.15
CA MET A 53 7.38 -2.09 11.17
C MET A 53 6.82 -1.49 12.43
N HIS A 54 7.55 -0.57 13.05
CA HIS A 54 7.13 0.11 14.27
C HIS A 54 7.10 1.62 14.07
N GLY A 55 6.31 2.32 14.86
CA GLY A 55 6.36 3.78 14.87
C GLY A 55 5.19 4.37 15.61
N THR A 56 4.58 5.39 15.02
CA THR A 56 3.49 6.14 15.64
C THR A 56 2.28 6.26 14.73
N SER A 57 1.08 6.22 15.32
CA SER A 57 -0.18 6.55 14.65
C SER A 57 -0.99 7.46 15.57
N LEU A 58 -1.35 8.65 15.08
CA LEU A 58 -2.04 9.71 15.85
C LEU A 58 -1.35 10.00 17.19
N GLY A 59 -0.02 9.95 17.21
CA GLY A 59 0.80 10.17 18.42
C GLY A 59 0.97 8.94 19.32
N HIS A 60 0.30 7.82 19.03
CA HIS A 60 0.40 6.59 19.81
C HIS A 60 1.39 5.60 19.19
N ALA A 61 2.19 4.94 20.01
CA ALA A 61 3.08 3.88 19.55
C ALA A 61 2.28 2.75 18.88
N VAL A 62 2.80 2.24 17.76
CA VAL A 62 2.21 1.14 17.02
C VAL A 62 3.30 0.16 16.59
N ARG A 63 3.00 -1.14 16.71
CA ARG A 63 3.82 -2.22 16.18
C ARG A 63 3.01 -2.99 15.16
N SER A 64 3.55 -3.16 13.97
CA SER A 64 2.89 -3.80 12.85
C SER A 64 3.73 -4.96 12.34
N GLU A 65 3.09 -6.10 12.10
CA GLU A 65 3.68 -7.25 11.42
C GLU A 65 2.78 -7.63 10.25
N CYS A 66 3.38 -7.89 9.09
CA CYS A 66 2.68 -8.27 7.86
C CYS A 66 3.27 -9.58 7.34
N TRP A 67 2.41 -10.49 6.91
CA TRP A 67 2.78 -11.74 6.25
C TRP A 67 2.03 -11.85 4.93
N ILE A 68 2.75 -12.17 3.86
CA ILE A 68 2.21 -12.35 2.51
C ILE A 68 2.76 -13.65 1.95
N GLY A 69 1.92 -14.51 1.40
CA GLY A 69 2.36 -15.76 0.80
C GLY A 69 1.21 -16.65 0.33
N GLY A 70 1.41 -17.37 -0.77
CA GLY A 70 0.42 -18.32 -1.27
C GLY A 70 -0.94 -17.70 -1.62
N GLY A 71 -0.96 -16.44 -2.04
CA GLY A 71 -2.20 -15.68 -2.31
C GLY A 71 -2.86 -15.07 -1.07
N ASN A 72 -2.30 -15.29 0.12
CA ASN A 72 -2.83 -14.79 1.37
C ASN A 72 -2.02 -13.60 1.89
N ILE A 73 -2.68 -12.76 2.68
CA ILE A 73 -2.04 -11.68 3.41
C ILE A 73 -2.69 -11.51 4.77
N VAL A 74 -1.86 -11.35 5.79
CA VAL A 74 -2.30 -11.07 7.15
C VAL A 74 -1.46 -9.94 7.70
N THR A 75 -2.12 -8.98 8.30
CA THR A 75 -1.52 -7.93 9.10
C THR A 75 -1.95 -8.12 10.54
N LYS A 76 -0.99 -8.07 11.46
CA LYS A 76 -1.21 -7.80 12.88
C LYS A 76 -0.72 -6.42 13.25
N VAL A 77 -1.53 -5.68 13.98
CA VAL A 77 -1.20 -4.37 14.55
C VAL A 77 -1.43 -4.42 16.05
N VAL A 78 -0.45 -3.97 16.83
CA VAL A 78 -0.53 -3.76 18.27
C VAL A 78 -0.50 -2.27 18.57
N LEU A 79 -1.55 -1.78 19.21
CA LEU A 79 -1.73 -0.39 19.60
C LEU A 79 -1.03 -0.10 20.95
N ALA A 80 -0.90 1.19 21.28
CA ALA A 80 -0.22 1.62 22.50
C ALA A 80 -0.92 1.19 23.79
N ASP A 81 -2.23 1.02 23.76
CA ASP A 81 -3.07 0.53 24.86
C ASP A 81 -3.04 -1.01 25.00
N GLY A 82 -2.31 -1.70 24.13
CA GLY A 82 -2.22 -3.16 24.09
C GLY A 82 -3.28 -3.81 23.21
N ASP A 83 -4.20 -3.04 22.61
CA ASP A 83 -5.17 -3.60 21.69
C ASP A 83 -4.49 -4.21 20.47
N VAL A 84 -4.91 -5.43 20.13
CA VAL A 84 -4.44 -6.19 18.98
C VAL A 84 -5.52 -6.17 17.92
N MET A 85 -5.17 -5.73 16.73
CA MET A 85 -6.01 -5.80 15.54
C MET A 85 -5.32 -6.69 14.51
N VAL A 86 -6.03 -7.68 14.00
CA VAL A 86 -5.57 -8.53 12.90
C VAL A 86 -6.53 -8.37 11.75
N GLU A 87 -6.03 -8.08 10.57
CA GLU A 87 -6.83 -7.94 9.37
C GLU A 87 -6.08 -8.43 8.15
N GLY A 88 -6.80 -8.86 7.13
CA GLY A 88 -6.17 -9.43 5.95
C GLY A 88 -7.17 -10.14 5.06
N ASP A 89 -6.62 -10.95 4.18
CA ASP A 89 -7.35 -11.77 3.23
C ASP A 89 -6.72 -13.17 3.23
N ILE A 90 -7.55 -14.17 3.54
CA ILE A 90 -7.18 -15.59 3.53
C ILE A 90 -8.16 -16.30 2.63
N ASP A 91 -7.66 -17.00 1.61
CA ASP A 91 -8.44 -17.74 0.61
C ASP A 91 -9.59 -16.88 0.04
N ASP A 92 -9.25 -15.68 -0.45
CA ASP A 92 -10.17 -14.66 -0.97
C ASP A 92 -11.25 -14.19 0.02
N THR A 93 -11.04 -14.45 1.32
CA THR A 93 -11.95 -14.02 2.37
C THR A 93 -11.33 -12.97 3.28
N ALA A 94 -11.69 -11.71 3.00
CA ALA A 94 -11.36 -10.59 3.86
C ALA A 94 -11.88 -10.81 5.30
N PHE A 95 -11.01 -10.58 6.27
CA PHE A 95 -11.35 -10.73 7.68
C PHE A 95 -10.77 -9.60 8.54
N LYS A 96 -11.38 -9.43 9.70
CA LYS A 96 -10.91 -8.52 10.74
C LYS A 96 -11.21 -9.11 12.11
N ILE A 97 -10.22 -9.08 12.99
CA ILE A 97 -10.25 -9.58 14.36
C ILE A 97 -9.69 -8.47 15.24
N ARG A 98 -10.33 -8.24 16.38
CA ARG A 98 -9.85 -7.33 17.42
C ARG A 98 -9.85 -8.07 18.75
N ASN A 99 -8.70 -8.09 19.42
CA ASN A 99 -8.50 -8.74 20.71
C ASN A 99 -9.05 -10.19 20.72
N GLY A 100 -8.69 -10.97 19.70
CA GLY A 100 -9.12 -12.37 19.52
C GLY A 100 -10.58 -12.55 19.10
N LYS A 101 -11.35 -11.47 18.91
CA LYS A 101 -12.77 -11.53 18.54
C LYS A 101 -13.00 -11.09 17.09
N PRO A 102 -13.77 -11.84 16.29
CA PRO A 102 -14.08 -11.43 14.93
C PRO A 102 -14.92 -10.14 14.94
N VAL A 103 -14.63 -9.26 13.99
CA VAL A 103 -15.36 -8.00 13.78
C VAL A 103 -16.28 -8.17 12.57
N VAL A 104 -17.57 -7.90 12.75
CA VAL A 104 -18.53 -7.92 11.64
C VAL A 104 -18.21 -6.76 10.69
N MET A 105 -18.09 -7.08 9.40
CA MET A 105 -17.78 -6.11 8.35
C MET A 105 -18.90 -6.05 7.31
N SER A 106 -19.25 -4.84 6.87
CA SER A 106 -20.10 -4.60 5.71
C SER A 106 -19.42 -5.07 4.41
N ALA A 107 -20.18 -5.18 3.33
CA ALA A 107 -19.63 -5.51 2.01
C ALA A 107 -18.55 -4.49 1.56
N THR A 108 -18.80 -3.21 1.79
CA THR A 108 -17.83 -2.14 1.51
C THR A 108 -16.56 -2.31 2.33
N GLN A 109 -16.67 -2.59 3.63
CA GLN A 109 -15.50 -2.80 4.50
C GLN A 109 -14.70 -4.03 4.08
N LYS A 110 -15.37 -5.11 3.65
CA LYS A 110 -14.69 -6.30 3.11
C LYS A 110 -13.93 -5.98 1.83
N MET A 111 -14.55 -5.27 0.90
CA MET A 111 -13.90 -4.84 -0.35
C MET A 111 -12.70 -3.93 -0.06
N GLU A 112 -12.86 -2.93 0.80
CA GLU A 112 -11.75 -2.05 1.21
C GLU A 112 -10.63 -2.81 1.91
N GLN A 113 -10.96 -3.84 2.71
CA GLN A 113 -9.97 -4.69 3.36
C GLN A 113 -9.24 -5.55 2.33
N TYR A 114 -9.96 -6.14 1.39
CA TYR A 114 -9.42 -6.92 0.28
C TYR A 114 -8.47 -6.09 -0.59
N LEU A 115 -8.86 -4.89 -0.97
CA LEU A 115 -8.01 -3.98 -1.75
C LEU A 115 -6.77 -3.51 -0.98
N ARG A 116 -6.87 -3.35 0.35
CA ARG A 116 -5.72 -3.05 1.21
C ARG A 116 -4.78 -4.24 1.37
N ALA A 117 -5.35 -5.44 1.41
CA ALA A 117 -4.62 -6.70 1.42
C ALA A 117 -3.88 -6.94 0.09
N HIS A 118 -4.50 -6.56 -1.03
CA HIS A 118 -3.95 -6.77 -2.37
C HIS A 118 -3.65 -5.44 -3.07
N PRO A 119 -2.69 -4.63 -2.56
CA PRO A 119 -2.43 -3.30 -3.09
C PRO A 119 -1.97 -3.32 -4.55
N HIS A 120 -1.34 -4.41 -5.00
CA HIS A 120 -1.02 -4.63 -6.42
C HIS A 120 -2.27 -4.72 -7.27
N MET A 121 -3.23 -5.53 -6.86
CA MET A 121 -4.51 -5.65 -7.54
C MET A 121 -5.25 -4.31 -7.51
N ALA A 122 -5.25 -3.61 -6.37
CA ALA A 122 -5.83 -2.27 -6.27
C ALA A 122 -5.18 -1.28 -7.27
N VAL A 123 -3.85 -1.21 -7.33
CA VAL A 123 -3.13 -0.35 -8.29
C VAL A 123 -3.42 -0.75 -9.74
N ASN A 124 -3.39 -2.03 -10.07
CA ASN A 124 -3.69 -2.50 -11.42
C ASN A 124 -5.15 -2.24 -11.82
N MET A 125 -6.09 -2.42 -10.90
CA MET A 125 -7.49 -2.07 -11.11
C MET A 125 -7.62 -0.58 -11.39
N MET A 126 -6.97 0.29 -10.61
CA MET A 126 -6.96 1.73 -10.86
C MET A 126 -6.35 2.07 -12.24
N LEU A 127 -5.21 1.48 -12.59
CA LEU A 127 -4.54 1.71 -13.89
C LEU A 127 -5.39 1.26 -15.08
N ASN A 128 -6.11 0.14 -14.94
CA ASN A 128 -6.97 -0.39 -16.01
C ASN A 128 -8.29 0.36 -16.13
N GLN A 129 -8.85 0.82 -15.01
CA GLN A 129 -10.10 1.58 -14.96
C GLN A 129 -9.92 3.05 -15.32
N ALA A 130 -8.69 3.59 -15.22
CA ALA A 130 -8.42 4.96 -15.65
C ALA A 130 -8.84 5.15 -17.11
N ASP A 131 -9.50 6.28 -17.39
CA ASP A 131 -9.85 6.67 -18.75
C ASP A 131 -8.61 7.18 -19.49
N ASP A 132 -7.77 7.93 -18.78
CA ASP A 132 -6.54 8.55 -19.27
C ASP A 132 -5.49 8.64 -18.15
N ILE A 133 -4.21 8.65 -18.53
CA ILE A 133 -3.08 8.79 -17.61
C ILE A 133 -2.15 9.90 -18.12
N THR A 134 -2.04 10.96 -17.31
CA THR A 134 -1.13 12.08 -17.57
C THR A 134 0.06 12.08 -16.60
N VAL A 135 1.08 12.87 -16.92
CA VAL A 135 2.30 13.00 -16.12
C VAL A 135 2.31 14.31 -15.34
N ALA A 136 2.68 14.21 -14.07
CA ALA A 136 3.06 15.34 -13.23
C ALA A 136 4.46 15.08 -12.65
N HIS A 137 5.18 16.15 -12.30
CA HIS A 137 6.50 16.03 -11.67
C HIS A 137 6.46 16.59 -10.26
N GLY A 138 7.24 15.97 -9.37
CA GLY A 138 7.31 16.40 -7.99
C GLY A 138 8.56 15.92 -7.28
N LYS A 139 8.53 16.00 -5.94
CA LYS A 139 9.55 15.42 -5.07
C LYS A 139 8.91 14.63 -3.93
N SER A 140 9.49 13.48 -3.59
CA SER A 140 9.17 12.69 -2.40
C SER A 140 10.47 12.40 -1.65
N TYR A 141 10.51 12.67 -0.34
CA TYR A 141 11.72 12.56 0.48
C TYR A 141 12.97 13.22 -0.15
N GLY A 142 12.80 14.38 -0.78
CA GLY A 142 13.89 15.13 -1.43
C GLY A 142 14.37 14.57 -2.77
N ARG A 143 13.87 13.41 -3.21
CA ARG A 143 14.16 12.81 -4.52
C ARG A 143 13.10 13.20 -5.55
N LYS A 144 13.50 13.34 -6.82
CA LYS A 144 12.56 13.56 -7.93
C LYS A 144 11.62 12.35 -8.05
N VAL A 145 10.36 12.63 -8.38
CA VAL A 145 9.36 11.61 -8.70
C VAL A 145 8.61 11.97 -9.97
N THR A 146 8.16 10.94 -10.66
CA THR A 146 7.22 11.03 -11.78
C THR A 146 5.86 10.55 -11.30
N GLY A 147 4.89 11.46 -11.31
CA GLY A 147 3.50 11.23 -10.96
C GLY A 147 2.70 10.78 -12.16
N LEU A 148 2.05 9.62 -12.04
CA LEU A 148 0.98 9.19 -12.93
C LEU A 148 -0.34 9.68 -12.33
N VAL A 149 -1.00 10.61 -13.02
CA VAL A 149 -2.32 11.09 -12.64
C VAL A 149 -3.36 10.26 -13.40
N LEU A 150 -4.11 9.46 -12.65
CA LEU A 150 -5.14 8.57 -13.16
C LEU A 150 -6.48 9.30 -13.21
N HIS A 151 -6.99 9.55 -14.41
CA HIS A 151 -8.24 10.26 -14.62
C HIS A 151 -9.43 9.32 -14.81
N GLY A 152 -10.65 9.82 -14.54
CA GLY A 152 -11.90 9.09 -14.84
C GLY A 152 -12.28 8.02 -13.81
N LEU A 153 -11.55 7.90 -12.69
CA LEU A 153 -11.90 6.95 -11.64
C LEU A 153 -13.16 7.40 -10.87
N PRO A 154 -13.99 6.46 -10.37
CA PRO A 154 -15.23 6.77 -9.64
C PRO A 154 -15.05 7.67 -8.41
N HIS A 155 -13.83 7.73 -7.86
CA HIS A 155 -13.49 8.48 -6.66
C HIS A 155 -12.66 9.75 -6.97
N GLY A 156 -12.56 10.14 -8.24
CA GLY A 156 -11.76 11.28 -8.69
C GLY A 156 -10.33 10.90 -9.08
N ASN A 157 -9.50 11.89 -9.38
CA ASN A 157 -8.16 11.65 -9.90
C ASN A 157 -7.21 11.10 -8.83
N VAL A 158 -6.67 9.91 -9.02
CA VAL A 158 -5.65 9.34 -8.11
C VAL A 158 -4.26 9.68 -8.65
N VAL A 159 -3.32 10.05 -7.77
CA VAL A 159 -1.93 10.31 -8.16
C VAL A 159 -1.02 9.24 -7.59
N LEU A 160 -0.30 8.55 -8.48
CA LEU A 160 0.73 7.57 -8.12
C LEU A 160 2.10 8.13 -8.50
N ASN A 161 2.90 8.50 -7.50
CA ASN A 161 4.26 8.98 -7.74
C ASN A 161 5.24 7.82 -7.67
N TYR A 162 6.16 7.75 -8.62
CA TYR A 162 7.21 6.74 -8.69
C TYR A 162 8.59 7.40 -8.67
N TYR A 163 9.56 6.73 -8.06
CA TYR A 163 10.97 7.05 -8.27
C TYR A 163 11.44 6.52 -9.63
N ASP A 164 12.59 7.01 -10.11
CA ASP A 164 13.12 6.65 -11.43
C ASP A 164 13.34 5.12 -11.60
N ASP A 165 13.61 4.39 -10.52
CA ASP A 165 13.79 2.93 -10.53
C ASP A 165 12.47 2.15 -10.67
N GLY A 166 11.31 2.82 -10.62
CA GLY A 166 9.98 2.21 -10.67
C GLY A 166 9.40 1.86 -9.31
N THR A 167 10.11 2.12 -8.20
CA THR A 167 9.55 1.98 -6.85
C THR A 167 8.48 3.06 -6.61
N LEU A 168 7.36 2.68 -6.00
CA LEU A 168 6.28 3.62 -5.68
C LEU A 168 6.75 4.59 -4.59
N ALA A 169 6.75 5.89 -4.87
CA ALA A 169 7.15 6.93 -3.93
C ALA A 169 5.98 7.43 -3.08
N SER A 170 4.78 7.53 -3.66
CA SER A 170 3.57 7.84 -2.91
C SER A 170 2.31 7.51 -3.68
N GLN A 171 1.21 7.37 -2.96
CA GLN A 171 -0.15 7.34 -3.50
C GLN A 171 -0.96 8.46 -2.86
N LEU A 172 -1.70 9.21 -3.66
CA LEU A 172 -2.62 10.25 -3.21
C LEU A 172 -4.02 10.00 -3.76
N GLU A 173 -4.97 9.89 -2.84
CA GLU A 173 -6.39 9.73 -3.12
C GLU A 173 -7.13 11.00 -2.67
N PRO A 174 -7.78 11.74 -3.57
CA PRO A 174 -8.63 12.85 -3.17
C PRO A 174 -9.78 12.38 -2.28
N MET A 175 -10.13 13.24 -1.35
CA MET A 175 -11.28 13.12 -0.46
C MET A 175 -12.17 14.36 -0.64
N ALA A 176 -13.38 14.29 -0.10
CA ALA A 176 -14.27 15.44 -0.05
C ALA A 176 -13.62 16.62 0.71
N GLY A 177 -13.98 17.85 0.34
CA GLY A 177 -13.57 19.06 1.05
C GLY A 177 -12.12 19.51 0.80
N HIS A 178 -11.58 19.28 -0.40
CA HIS A 178 -10.20 19.67 -0.77
C HIS A 178 -9.13 19.03 0.12
N MET A 179 -9.42 17.85 0.65
CA MET A 179 -8.49 17.00 1.37
C MET A 179 -8.04 15.85 0.47
N GLY A 180 -6.85 15.34 0.71
CA GLY A 180 -6.33 14.15 0.07
C GLY A 180 -5.72 13.25 1.13
N LYS A 181 -5.87 11.95 0.96
CA LYS A 181 -5.14 10.98 1.76
C LYS A 181 -3.88 10.60 0.98
N ALA A 182 -2.72 10.87 1.57
CA ALA A 182 -1.44 10.57 0.96
C ALA A 182 -0.68 9.53 1.78
N VAL A 183 -0.17 8.50 1.11
CA VAL A 183 0.75 7.52 1.69
C VAL A 183 2.09 7.67 0.98
N PHE A 184 3.16 7.91 1.72
CA PHE A 184 4.51 8.11 1.20
C PHE A 184 5.41 6.94 1.58
N PHE A 185 6.10 6.38 0.60
CA PHE A 185 7.05 5.30 0.77
C PHE A 185 8.47 5.84 0.53
N GLY A 186 9.35 5.60 1.47
CA GLY A 186 10.69 6.16 1.44
C GLY A 186 11.70 5.32 2.20
N ASN A 187 12.95 5.79 2.20
CA ASN A 187 14.07 5.10 2.84
C ASN A 187 14.15 3.62 2.44
N TYR A 188 13.91 3.32 1.15
CA TYR A 188 13.93 1.96 0.64
C TYR A 188 15.24 1.24 1.01
N LYS A 189 15.10 0.00 1.48
CA LYS A 189 16.18 -0.93 1.79
C LYS A 189 16.19 -2.03 0.74
N GLU A 190 17.37 -2.44 0.32
CA GLU A 190 17.51 -3.61 -0.53
C GLU A 190 17.66 -4.84 0.38
N ILE A 191 16.77 -5.82 0.21
CA ILE A 191 16.72 -7.05 0.99
C ILE A 191 16.53 -8.19 -0.01
N ASP A 192 17.47 -9.13 -0.05
CA ASP A 192 17.49 -10.24 -1.01
C ASP A 192 17.29 -9.79 -2.48
N GLY A 193 17.83 -8.62 -2.85
CA GLY A 193 17.69 -8.04 -4.19
C GLY A 193 16.35 -7.35 -4.48
N HIS A 194 15.46 -7.23 -3.48
CA HIS A 194 14.17 -6.55 -3.63
C HIS A 194 14.13 -5.24 -2.83
N PRO A 195 13.55 -4.16 -3.40
CA PRO A 195 13.37 -2.90 -2.68
C PRO A 195 12.18 -2.99 -1.72
N VAL A 196 12.46 -2.81 -0.43
CA VAL A 196 11.48 -2.80 0.67
C VAL A 196 11.39 -1.39 1.26
N PRO A 197 10.21 -0.78 1.42
CA PRO A 197 10.09 0.54 2.03
C PRO A 197 10.61 0.54 3.47
N GLY A 198 11.69 1.27 3.75
CA GLY A 198 12.20 1.42 5.11
C GLY A 198 11.38 2.38 5.97
N ARG A 199 10.54 3.21 5.34
CA ARG A 199 9.64 4.15 6.01
C ARG A 199 8.35 4.33 5.22
N VAL A 200 7.24 4.35 5.94
CA VAL A 200 5.93 4.70 5.40
C VAL A 200 5.27 5.76 6.26
N ASP A 201 4.89 6.87 5.64
CA ASP A 201 4.15 7.94 6.28
C ASP A 201 2.76 8.06 5.67
N THR A 202 1.73 8.14 6.52
CA THR A 202 0.37 8.47 6.09
C THR A 202 0.02 9.87 6.54
N TRP A 203 -0.58 10.64 5.64
CA TRP A 203 -1.01 12.02 5.86
C TRP A 203 -2.44 12.25 5.35
N ILE A 204 -3.15 13.15 6.01
CA ILE A 204 -4.15 13.96 5.33
C ILE A 204 -3.43 15.21 4.83
N VAL A 205 -3.46 15.42 3.53
CA VAL A 205 -2.88 16.58 2.85
C VAL A 205 -3.96 17.51 2.36
N HIS A 206 -3.67 18.79 2.34
CA HIS A 206 -4.51 19.83 1.77
C HIS A 206 -3.81 20.47 0.58
N ILE A 207 -4.60 21.16 -0.23
CA ILE A 207 -4.10 21.99 -1.32
C ILE A 207 -3.40 23.22 -0.71
N ALA A 208 -2.13 23.43 -1.05
CA ALA A 208 -1.36 24.62 -0.68
C ALA A 208 -1.75 25.83 -1.52
N SER A 209 -1.22 27.01 -1.17
CA SER A 209 -1.52 28.28 -1.87
C SER A 209 -1.14 28.28 -3.35
N ASP A 210 -0.22 27.40 -3.76
CA ASP A 210 0.20 27.21 -5.16
C ASP A 210 -0.70 26.23 -5.94
N GLY A 211 -1.76 25.71 -5.31
CA GLY A 211 -2.68 24.75 -5.93
C GLY A 211 -2.21 23.30 -5.88
N SER A 212 -1.05 23.01 -5.29
CA SER A 212 -0.50 21.64 -5.18
C SER A 212 -0.94 20.94 -3.89
N TRP A 213 -1.07 19.61 -3.93
CA TRP A 213 -1.23 18.81 -2.70
C TRP A 213 0.06 18.80 -1.90
N SER A 214 0.02 19.26 -0.64
CA SER A 214 1.25 19.44 0.14
C SER A 214 1.11 19.01 1.59
N THR A 215 2.11 18.28 2.09
CA THR A 215 2.28 18.02 3.53
C THR A 215 2.65 19.29 4.32
N HIS A 216 3.05 20.36 3.64
CA HIS A 216 3.44 21.64 4.24
C HIS A 216 2.28 22.65 4.30
N ALA A 217 1.10 22.33 3.74
CA ALA A 217 -0.07 23.17 3.95
C ALA A 217 -0.46 23.17 5.44
N ASP A 218 -0.83 24.32 5.99
CA ASP A 218 -1.06 24.50 7.45
C ASP A 218 -2.12 23.54 8.04
N SER A 219 -3.09 23.14 7.22
CA SER A 219 -4.17 22.21 7.58
C SER A 219 -3.82 20.74 7.37
N SER A 220 -2.69 20.44 6.74
CA SER A 220 -2.22 19.06 6.58
C SER A 220 -1.86 18.45 7.94
N ARG A 221 -2.12 17.15 8.09
CA ARG A 221 -1.94 16.41 9.34
C ARG A 221 -1.26 15.08 9.08
N HIS A 222 -0.18 14.83 9.81
CA HIS A 222 0.49 13.55 9.83
C HIS A 222 -0.34 12.55 10.64
N LEU A 223 -0.73 11.44 10.03
CA LEU A 223 -1.54 10.41 10.66
C LEU A 223 -0.70 9.29 11.25
N SER A 224 0.33 8.85 10.55
CA SER A 224 1.21 7.78 11.04
C SER A 224 2.57 7.78 10.37
N ARG A 225 3.56 7.28 11.11
CA ARG A 225 4.87 6.87 10.60
C ARG A 225 5.13 5.44 11.02
N LEU A 226 5.51 4.61 10.06
CA LEU A 226 6.02 3.26 10.29
C LEU A 226 7.43 3.19 9.74
N GLU A 227 8.35 2.64 10.52
CA GLU A 227 9.74 2.40 10.13
C GLU A 227 10.00 0.90 10.15
N LEU A 228 10.71 0.43 9.12
CA LEU A 228 11.07 -0.97 8.97
C LEU A 228 12.03 -1.37 10.09
N VAL A 229 11.65 -2.42 10.81
CA VAL A 229 12.48 -3.05 11.83
C VAL A 229 13.19 -4.25 11.25
N ASP A 230 12.44 -5.08 10.51
CA ASP A 230 12.92 -6.33 9.96
C ASP A 230 12.08 -6.72 8.74
N ALA A 231 12.70 -7.42 7.80
CA ALA A 231 12.00 -8.06 6.70
C ALA A 231 12.67 -9.40 6.36
N THR A 232 11.85 -10.40 6.09
CA THR A 232 12.28 -11.70 5.58
C THR A 232 11.53 -11.97 4.30
N LEU A 233 12.25 -12.27 3.21
CA LEU A 233 11.68 -12.48 1.87
C LEU A 233 11.97 -13.90 1.39
N ASN A 234 11.06 -14.48 0.62
CA ASN A 234 11.21 -15.81 0.01
C ASN A 234 11.53 -16.95 1.01
N GLN A 235 11.27 -16.74 2.30
CA GLN A 235 11.35 -17.78 3.32
C GLN A 235 9.97 -18.38 3.61
N PRO A 236 9.88 -19.65 4.03
CA PRO A 236 8.62 -20.25 4.45
C PRO A 236 7.97 -19.46 5.59
N ILE A 237 6.68 -19.18 5.45
CA ILE A 237 5.85 -18.61 6.52
C ILE A 237 5.08 -19.76 7.18
N PRO A 238 4.99 -19.83 8.52
CA PRO A 238 4.20 -20.86 9.19
C PRO A 238 2.75 -20.84 8.70
N ALA A 239 2.25 -22.00 8.24
CA ALA A 239 0.95 -22.09 7.57
C ALA A 239 -0.22 -21.67 8.47
N GLU A 240 -0.08 -21.84 9.78
CA GLU A 240 -1.07 -21.43 10.78
C GLU A 240 -1.37 -19.92 10.74
N ILE A 241 -0.41 -19.07 10.31
CA ILE A 241 -0.60 -17.63 10.14
C ILE A 241 -1.75 -17.35 9.16
N PHE A 242 -1.92 -18.19 8.15
CA PHE A 242 -2.98 -18.09 7.15
C PHE A 242 -4.21 -18.93 7.51
N THR A 243 -4.47 -19.14 8.80
CA THR A 243 -5.71 -19.75 9.29
C THR A 243 -6.45 -18.79 10.22
N LYS A 244 -7.76 -18.64 10.05
CA LYS A 244 -8.57 -17.79 10.95
C LYS A 244 -8.50 -18.27 12.40
N SER A 245 -8.44 -19.58 12.62
CA SER A 245 -8.37 -20.20 13.96
C SER A 245 -7.13 -19.78 14.75
N HIS A 246 -5.99 -19.56 14.09
CA HIS A 246 -4.77 -19.05 14.74
C HIS A 246 -4.99 -17.69 15.42
N TRP A 247 -5.84 -16.85 14.84
CA TRP A 247 -6.12 -15.50 15.33
C TRP A 247 -7.33 -15.42 16.26
N LEU A 248 -8.15 -16.47 16.33
CA LEU A 248 -9.42 -16.49 17.08
C LEU A 248 -9.28 -16.95 18.55
N SER A 249 -8.06 -17.12 19.06
CA SER A 249 -7.84 -17.64 20.42
C SER A 249 -6.65 -17.02 21.16
N SER A 250 -5.98 -16.02 20.58
CA SER A 250 -4.88 -15.29 21.23
C SER A 250 -5.42 -14.09 22.01
N GLY A 251 -6.22 -14.38 23.04
CA GLY A 251 -6.45 -13.47 24.16
C GLY A 251 -5.37 -13.69 25.21
N ASN A 252 -4.15 -13.23 24.94
CA ASN A 252 -3.07 -13.06 25.93
C ASN A 252 -2.32 -11.76 25.63
#